data_AF-A0AAW2KJH5-F1
#
_entry.id   AF-A0AAW2KJH5-F1
#
_cell.length_a   1.000
_cell.length_b   1.000
_cell.length_c   1.000
_cell.angle_alpha   90.00
_cell.angle_beta   90.00
_cell.angle_gamma   90.00
#
_symmetry.space_group_name_H-M   'P 1'
#
loop_
_entity.id
_entity.type
_entity.pdbx_description
1 polymer ?
#
loop_
_entity_poly.entity_id
_entity_poly.type
_entity_poly.pdbx_seq_one_letter_code
_entity_poly.pdbx_strand_id
1 'polypeptide(L)' 'MGQSKKNRRTDYLVHWSGESEVDATWERDVTLWQFKGKLDEYWAVKGVTPPTRTSDSPGGGGL' A
#
# COMPACT_ATOMS: atom_id res chain seq x y z
N MET A 1 -5.39 15.39 23.02
CA MET A 1 -4.30 14.65 22.32
C MET A 1 -4.92 13.67 21.35
N GLY A 2 -5.29 14.15 20.15
CA GLY A 2 -5.86 13.30 19.12
C GLY A 2 -4.72 12.60 18.39
N GLN A 3 -4.44 11.36 18.75
CA GLN A 3 -3.65 10.49 17.87
C GLN A 3 -4.53 10.23 16.65
N SER A 4 -4.33 11.05 15.61
CA SER A 4 -4.92 10.80 14.29
C SER A 4 -4.46 9.41 13.87
N LYS A 5 -5.36 8.44 14.06
CA LYS A 5 -5.17 7.05 13.69
C LYS A 5 -4.85 7.06 12.21
N LYS A 6 -3.58 6.86 11.86
CA LYS A 6 -3.06 6.82 10.47
C LYS A 6 -4.05 6.03 9.60
N ASN A 7 -4.95 6.73 8.91
CA ASN A 7 -6.01 6.13 8.10
C ASN A 7 -5.49 5.91 6.69
N ARG A 8 -4.31 5.29 6.56
CA ARG A 8 -3.71 5.02 5.26
C ARG A 8 -4.15 3.62 4.85
N ARG A 9 -5.24 3.54 4.09
CA ARG A 9 -5.74 2.28 3.51
C ARG A 9 -5.11 2.16 2.13
N THR A 10 -4.11 1.30 1.99
CA THR A 10 -3.60 0.91 0.67
C THR A 10 -4.17 -0.46 0.37
N ASP A 11 -4.89 -0.56 -0.74
CA ASP A 11 -5.40 -1.84 -1.23
C ASP A 11 -4.39 -2.41 -2.23
N TYR A 12 -4.13 -3.70 -2.12
CA TYR A 12 -3.23 -4.47 -2.95
C TYR A 12 -4.04 -5.54 -3.67
N LEU A 13 -3.79 -5.73 -4.97
CA LEU A 13 -4.31 -6.89 -5.68
C LEU A 13 -3.39 -8.08 -5.37
N VAL A 14 -3.92 -9.08 -4.66
CA VAL A 14 -3.16 -10.24 -4.19
C VAL A 14 -3.58 -11.47 -4.98
N HIS A 15 -2.58 -12.12 -5.57
CA HIS A 15 -2.72 -13.44 -6.14
C HIS A 15 -2.35 -14.51 -5.12
N TRP A 16 -3.28 -15.42 -4.84
CA TRP A 16 -3.12 -16.46 -3.83
C TRP A 16 -2.48 -17.72 -4.41
N SER A 17 -1.66 -18.38 -3.60
CA SER A 17 -1.00 -19.62 -4.01
C SER A 17 -2.02 -20.73 -4.22
N GLY A 18 -2.10 -21.26 -5.44
CA GLY A 18 -3.05 -22.31 -5.81
C GLY A 18 -4.34 -21.81 -6.45
N GLU A 19 -4.53 -20.49 -6.53
CA GLU A 19 -5.65 -19.87 -7.25
C GLU A 19 -5.20 -19.33 -8.61
N SER A 20 -6.15 -19.07 -9.50
CA SER A 20 -5.85 -18.44 -10.78
C SER A 20 -5.66 -16.93 -10.62
N GLU A 21 -4.97 -16.28 -11.56
CA GLU A 21 -4.82 -14.82 -11.56
C GLU A 21 -6.17 -14.10 -11.64
N VAL A 22 -7.16 -14.72 -12.29
CA VAL A 22 -8.53 -14.18 -12.37
C VAL A 22 -9.26 -14.16 -11.03
N ASP A 23 -8.80 -14.97 -10.07
CA ASP A 23 -9.37 -15.07 -8.73
C ASP A 23 -8.66 -14.14 -7.73
N ALA A 24 -7.70 -13.33 -8.19
CA ALA A 24 -6.98 -12.39 -7.35
C ALA A 24 -7.94 -11.42 -6.64
N THR A 25 -7.72 -11.19 -5.34
CA THR A 25 -8.58 -10.35 -4.51
C THR A 25 -7.91 -9.05 -4.10
N TRP A 26 -8.71 -8.01 -3.90
CA TRP A 26 -8.25 -6.74 -3.34
C TRP A 26 -8.19 -6.81 -1.82
N GLU A 27 -6.99 -6.73 -1.28
CA GLU A 27 -6.70 -6.83 0.15
C GLU A 27 -6.12 -5.54 0.71
N ARG A 28 -6.51 -5.20 1.93
CA ARG A 28 -5.99 -4.02 2.63
C ARG A 28 -4.63 -4.30 3.23
N ASP A 29 -3.80 -3.26 3.33
CA ASP A 29 -2.54 -3.31 4.09
C ASP A 29 -2.71 -3.89 5.51
N VAL A 30 -3.81 -3.53 6.19
CA VAL A 30 -4.14 -4.04 7.53
C VAL A 30 -4.50 -5.53 7.54
N THR A 31 -5.01 -6.11 6.46
CA THR A 31 -5.28 -7.56 6.36
C THR A 31 -4.01 -8.33 5.99
N LEU A 32 -3.08 -7.68 5.29
CA LEU A 32 -1.81 -8.24 4.84
C LEU A 32 -0.64 -8.10 5.83
N TRP A 33 -0.90 -7.71 7.09
CA TRP A 33 0.17 -7.45 8.08
C TRP A 33 1.12 -8.64 8.30
N GLN A 34 0.63 -9.89 8.17
CA GLN A 34 1.45 -11.11 8.27
C GLN A 34 2.37 -11.31 7.06
N PHE A 35 1.99 -10.75 5.90
CA PHE A 35 2.73 -10.86 4.64
C PHE A 35 3.61 -9.64 4.38
N LYS A 36 3.90 -8.83 5.41
CA LYS A 36 4.70 -7.61 5.28
C LYS A 36 6.04 -7.83 4.58
N GLY A 37 6.71 -8.96 4.82
CA GLY A 37 7.96 -9.29 4.11
C GLY A 37 7.81 -9.37 2.59
N LYS A 38 6.71 -9.96 2.09
CA LYS A 38 6.41 -10.01 0.65
C LYS A 38 6.08 -8.63 0.09
N LEU A 39 5.40 -7.78 0.87
CA LEU A 39 5.15 -6.40 0.47
C LEU A 39 6.46 -5.62 0.37
N ASP A 40 7.36 -5.75 1.36
CA ASP A 40 8.66 -5.08 1.35
C ASP A 40 9.51 -5.53 0.14
N GLU A 41 9.49 -6.82 -0.19
CA GLU A 41 10.13 -7.36 -1.41
C GLU A 41 9.50 -6.79 -2.69
N TYR A 42 8.17 -6.76 -2.78
CA TYR A 42 7.46 -6.16 -3.92
C TYR A 42 7.87 -4.70 -4.14
N TRP A 43 7.95 -3.91 -3.07
CA TRP A 43 8.37 -2.51 -3.14
C TRP A 43 9.85 -2.36 -3.50
N ALA A 44 10.72 -3.24 -2.98
CA ALA A 44 12.14 -3.27 -3.33
C ALA A 44 12.34 -3.56 -4.83
N VAL A 45 11.60 -4.53 -5.38
CA VAL A 45 11.63 -4.87 -6.82
C VAL A 45 11.07 -3.73 -7.68
N LYS A 46 9.99 -3.08 -7.23
CA LYS A 46 9.41 -1.94 -7.94
C LYS A 46 10.31 -0.70 -7.91
N GLY A 47 11.30 -0.64 -7.02
CA GLY A 47 12.15 0.54 -6.85
C GLY A 47 11.39 1.78 -6.39
N VAL A 48 10.16 1.59 -5.91
CA VAL A 48 9.29 2.65 -5.39
C VAL A 48 9.15 2.43 -3.90
N THR A 49 9.32 3.49 -3.11
CA THR A 49 9.07 3.40 -1.67
C THR A 49 7.58 3.08 -1.44
N PRO A 50 7.23 2.21 -0.47
CA PRO A 50 5.84 1.94 -0.13
C PRO A 50 5.13 3.27 0.12
N PRO A 51 3.91 3.49 -0.42
CA PRO A 51 3.34 4.81 -0.69
C PRO A 51 3.49 5.78 0.48
N THR A 52 4.62 6.49 0.60
CA THR A 52 4.99 7.14 1.86
C THR A 52 4.33 8.48 1.92
N ARG A 53 3.14 8.54 2.57
CA ARG A 53 2.36 9.78 2.75
C ARG A 53 1.97 10.37 1.38
N THR A 54 0.73 10.79 1.23
CA THR A 54 0.57 12.10 0.60
C THR A 54 1.36 13.05 1.51
N SER A 55 2.58 13.43 1.12
CA SER A 55 2.93 14.82 1.35
C SER A 55 1.80 15.58 0.69
N ASP A 56 1.04 16.35 1.45
CA ASP A 56 0.50 17.58 0.90
C ASP A 56 1.68 18.23 0.17
N SER A 57 1.74 18.08 -1.15
CA SER A 57 2.43 19.08 -1.96
C SER A 57 1.70 20.37 -1.60
N PRO A 58 2.35 21.37 -0.98
CA PRO A 58 1.75 22.69 -0.98
C PRO A 58 1.54 23.01 -2.45
N GLY A 59 0.28 23.28 -2.81
CA GLY A 59 -0.16 23.43 -4.17
C GLY A 59 0.79 24.34 -4.96
N GLY A 60 0.89 24.06 -6.26
CA GLY A 60 1.45 25.00 -7.20
C GLY A 60 0.81 26.37 -6.99
N GLY A 61 1.54 27.27 -6.34
CA GLY A 61 1.23 28.68 -6.30
C GLY A 61 1.64 29.23 -7.66
N GLY A 62 0.69 29.24 -8.59
CA GLY A 62 0.77 30.17 -9.71
C GLY A 62 0.64 31.58 -9.16
N LEU A 63 1.65 32.41 -9.41
CA LEU A 63 1.60 33.80 -9.89
C LEU A 63 3.00 34.15 -10.42
#